data_AF-A0A161YUQ7-F1
#
_entry.id   AF-A0A161YUQ7-F1
#
_cell.length_a   1.000
_cell.length_b   1.000
_cell.length_c   1.000
_cell.angle_alpha   90.00
_cell.angle_beta   90.00
_cell.angle_gamma   90.00
#
_symmetry.space_group_name_H-M   'P 1'
#
loop_
_entity.id
_entity.type
_entity.pdbx_description
1 polymer ?
#
loop_
_entity_poly.entity_id
_entity_poly.type
_entity_poly.pdbx_seq_one_letter_code
_entity_poly.pdbx_strand_id
1 'polypeptide(L)'
;MRICLAVLFTFLSWLAYCETPDITMLERDGVSNEIPLLDNRFRIDYNVDKITLLFFRAPGAPAVVLVRPDGSKIYSIHSVKDESLEWFDEISYDLIIIDKPMPGPWQVLGQIMQDSRIMVLGEIELAVDPLPPLLFRGEMLKVNGRVTNDGKSIDVGYFRDVVTLYVEFVSTNNEQYANFGAGTQSVTEFRDDGRDFDERPLDGIFTGEFRLVFPAGEWQPEFYIETPILKRRVVKDPIVIAEPPFSFELQLADDEEFEHELVIKLNREIVKPETVILQGKILYPNGEEQLFTLDEAERFYRQLQIKNYDWGRYSIQLSAFGENINGREFMASIPDYNFEIERPIEKVPELTKPITPAELLEQPEPVEPETSPVLIVTIVVVGNLLVLLLGWLAIRVFVQNKPLKFSIPLPTSLPFLKKKSKDEDDELVVGEENSAEGGDSDSGDVLNLSMSDDKR
;
A
#
# COMPACT_ATOMS: atom_id res chain seq x y z
N MET A 1 -24.01 -79.06 -78.48
CA MET A 1 -23.31 -79.54 -77.26
C MET A 1 -22.08 -78.68 -77.06
N ARG A 2 -21.96 -77.97 -75.92
CA ARG A 2 -20.87 -77.00 -75.58
C ARG A 2 -20.91 -75.73 -76.47
N ILE A 3 -20.85 -74.46 -76.01
CA ILE A 3 -20.18 -73.72 -74.90
C ILE A 3 -18.84 -73.09 -75.37
N CYS A 4 -18.54 -71.89 -74.82
CA CYS A 4 -17.42 -70.97 -75.09
C CYS A 4 -17.61 -70.05 -76.33
N LEU A 5 -17.19 -68.77 -76.33
CA LEU A 5 -16.77 -67.88 -75.23
C LEU A 5 -17.03 -66.42 -75.65
N ALA A 6 -17.42 -65.54 -74.72
CA ALA A 6 -17.53 -64.10 -74.97
C ALA A 6 -16.45 -63.32 -74.20
N VAL A 7 -15.82 -62.35 -74.84
CA VAL A 7 -14.84 -61.44 -74.22
C VAL A 7 -15.26 -60.01 -74.55
N LEU A 8 -15.60 -59.23 -73.52
CA LEU A 8 -15.99 -57.83 -73.64
C LEU A 8 -14.86 -56.96 -73.06
N PHE A 9 -14.19 -56.18 -73.91
CA PHE A 9 -13.13 -55.26 -73.49
C PHE A 9 -13.76 -53.93 -73.03
N THR A 10 -13.70 -53.64 -71.74
CA THR A 10 -14.14 -52.35 -71.16
C THR A 10 -12.95 -51.41 -70.98
N PHE A 11 -12.88 -50.36 -71.79
CA PHE A 11 -11.98 -49.24 -71.55
C PHE A 11 -12.51 -48.38 -70.41
N LEU A 12 -11.77 -48.30 -69.29
CA LEU A 12 -12.08 -47.44 -68.15
C LEU A 12 -11.27 -46.15 -68.27
N SER A 13 -11.90 -45.08 -68.75
CA SER A 13 -11.27 -43.75 -68.85
C SER A 13 -11.27 -43.05 -67.50
N TRP A 14 -10.11 -42.98 -66.84
CA TRP A 14 -9.92 -42.12 -65.68
C TRP A 14 -9.99 -40.65 -66.10
N LEU A 15 -11.09 -39.97 -65.78
CA LEU A 15 -11.12 -38.51 -65.69
C LEU A 15 -10.50 -38.12 -64.35
N ALA A 16 -9.29 -37.57 -64.38
CA ALA A 16 -8.71 -36.92 -63.21
C ALA A 16 -9.47 -35.61 -62.96
N TYR A 17 -10.24 -35.57 -61.88
CA TYR A 17 -10.86 -34.34 -61.40
C TYR A 17 -9.74 -33.46 -60.84
N CYS A 18 -9.29 -32.48 -61.62
CA CYS A 18 -8.35 -31.47 -61.15
C CYS A 18 -9.17 -30.38 -60.44
N GLU A 19 -9.48 -30.64 -59.18
CA GLU A 19 -10.06 -29.67 -58.27
C GLU A 19 -9.04 -28.54 -58.11
N THR A 20 -9.36 -27.35 -58.64
CA THR A 20 -8.52 -26.17 -58.47
C THR A 20 -8.57 -25.79 -56.99
N PRO A 21 -7.43 -25.70 -56.27
CA PRO A 21 -7.45 -25.26 -54.88
C PRO A 21 -8.08 -23.87 -54.83
N ASP A 22 -8.90 -23.63 -53.83
CA ASP A 22 -9.55 -22.32 -53.67
C ASP A 22 -8.47 -21.27 -53.36
N ILE A 23 -8.41 -20.21 -54.16
CA ILE A 23 -7.39 -19.17 -54.05
C ILE A 23 -8.05 -17.93 -53.46
N THR A 24 -7.89 -17.75 -52.16
CA THR A 24 -8.25 -16.51 -51.46
C THR A 24 -7.62 -15.32 -52.19
N MET A 25 -8.43 -14.54 -52.89
CA MET A 25 -7.98 -13.28 -53.46
C MET A 25 -7.88 -12.24 -52.35
N LEU A 26 -6.80 -11.46 -52.33
CA LEU A 26 -6.80 -10.19 -51.62
C LEU A 26 -7.55 -9.17 -52.48
N GLU A 27 -8.83 -8.99 -52.18
CA GLU A 27 -9.59 -7.80 -52.55
C GLU A 27 -9.59 -6.88 -51.32
N ARG A 28 -9.13 -5.62 -51.48
CA ARG A 28 -8.88 -4.70 -50.35
C ARG A 28 -10.18 -4.00 -49.91
N ASP A 29 -11.14 -4.82 -49.51
CA ASP A 29 -12.52 -4.44 -49.21
C ASP A 29 -12.68 -3.81 -47.81
N GLY A 30 -11.65 -3.86 -46.98
CA GLY A 30 -11.74 -3.46 -45.57
C GLY A 30 -12.70 -4.35 -44.77
N VAL A 31 -12.77 -5.65 -45.09
CA VAL A 31 -13.65 -6.62 -44.39
C VAL A 31 -12.85 -7.53 -43.44
N SER A 32 -11.76 -8.16 -43.90
CA SER A 32 -10.86 -8.96 -43.06
C SER A 32 -9.39 -8.66 -43.42
N ASN A 33 -8.51 -8.68 -42.41
CA ASN A 33 -7.07 -8.52 -42.56
C ASN A 33 -6.31 -9.85 -42.33
N GLU A 34 -7.05 -10.97 -42.22
CA GLU A 34 -6.54 -12.33 -42.05
C GLU A 34 -6.65 -13.12 -43.36
N ILE A 35 -5.55 -13.77 -43.78
CA ILE A 35 -5.57 -14.71 -44.90
C ILE A 35 -5.58 -16.14 -44.33
N PRO A 36 -6.65 -16.94 -44.55
CA PRO A 36 -6.61 -18.38 -44.28
C PRO A 36 -5.60 -19.05 -45.21
N LEU A 37 -4.62 -19.75 -44.64
CA LEU A 37 -3.53 -20.41 -45.37
C LEU A 37 -3.98 -21.71 -46.05
N LEU A 38 -4.59 -21.58 -47.21
CA LEU A 38 -4.83 -22.72 -48.10
C LEU A 38 -3.50 -23.16 -48.74
N ASP A 39 -3.05 -24.37 -48.41
CA ASP A 39 -1.78 -24.99 -48.83
C ASP A 39 -0.52 -24.11 -48.67
N ASN A 40 -0.45 -23.30 -47.62
CA ASN A 40 0.64 -22.34 -47.36
C ASN A 40 0.85 -21.31 -48.49
N ARG A 41 -0.22 -20.94 -49.21
CA ARG A 41 -0.22 -19.95 -50.30
C ARG A 41 -1.04 -18.72 -49.93
N PHE A 42 -0.67 -17.58 -50.53
CA PHE A 42 -1.40 -16.32 -50.45
C PHE A 42 -1.18 -15.51 -51.75
N ARG A 43 -1.92 -14.42 -51.95
CA ARG A 43 -1.79 -13.59 -53.17
C ARG A 43 -1.73 -12.12 -52.80
N ILE A 44 -0.63 -11.44 -53.15
CA ILE A 44 -0.49 -9.99 -52.96
C ILE A 44 -1.07 -9.26 -54.18
N ASP A 45 -1.83 -8.19 -53.95
CA ASP A 45 -2.41 -7.34 -55.00
C ASP A 45 -1.41 -6.27 -55.52
N TYR A 46 -1.72 -5.65 -56.67
CA TYR A 46 -0.83 -4.68 -57.33
C TYR A 46 -0.74 -3.31 -56.67
N ASN A 47 -1.65 -2.97 -55.75
CA ASN A 47 -1.73 -1.67 -55.09
C ASN A 47 -1.35 -1.75 -53.59
N VAL A 48 -0.21 -2.38 -53.30
CA VAL A 48 0.34 -2.56 -51.95
C VAL A 48 1.76 -2.00 -51.90
N ASP A 49 1.95 -0.84 -51.26
CA ASP A 49 3.27 -0.17 -51.16
C ASP A 49 4.18 -0.79 -50.08
N LYS A 50 3.62 -1.27 -48.97
CA LYS A 50 4.30 -2.01 -47.90
C LYS A 50 3.39 -3.14 -47.43
N ILE A 51 3.97 -4.28 -47.10
CA ILE A 51 3.29 -5.38 -46.44
C ILE A 51 4.11 -5.85 -45.25
N THR A 52 3.46 -6.06 -44.11
CA THR A 52 4.02 -6.90 -43.05
C THR A 52 3.30 -8.24 -43.04
N LEU A 53 4.07 -9.32 -42.89
CA LEU A 53 3.61 -10.70 -42.79
C LEU A 53 4.05 -11.25 -41.43
N LEU A 54 3.14 -11.90 -40.72
CA LEU A 54 3.42 -12.59 -39.45
C LEU A 54 3.08 -14.08 -39.63
N PHE A 55 4.03 -14.95 -39.29
CA PHE A 55 3.92 -16.41 -39.41
C PHE A 55 4.23 -17.06 -38.07
N PHE A 56 3.30 -17.82 -37.50
CA PHE A 56 3.57 -18.64 -36.32
C PHE A 56 4.12 -20.02 -36.72
N ARG A 57 5.01 -20.57 -35.89
CA ARG A 57 5.70 -21.83 -36.12
C ARG A 57 5.83 -22.62 -34.83
N ALA A 58 6.04 -23.94 -34.95
CA ALA A 58 6.33 -24.76 -33.78
C ALA A 58 7.60 -24.23 -33.05
N PRO A 59 7.60 -24.11 -31.70
CA PRO A 59 8.73 -23.53 -30.98
C PRO A 59 10.07 -24.22 -31.29
N GLY A 60 11.07 -23.42 -31.72
CA GLY A 60 12.38 -23.93 -32.13
C GLY A 60 12.46 -24.50 -33.55
N ALA A 61 11.40 -24.38 -34.36
CA ALA A 61 11.47 -24.64 -35.79
C ALA A 61 12.34 -23.58 -36.51
N PRO A 62 13.05 -23.95 -37.60
CA PRO A 62 13.77 -22.98 -38.41
C PRO A 62 12.82 -21.97 -39.05
N ALA A 63 13.35 -20.76 -39.33
CA ALA A 63 12.62 -19.69 -39.99
C ALA A 63 11.98 -20.14 -41.31
N VAL A 64 10.84 -19.55 -41.64
CA VAL A 64 10.14 -19.81 -42.90
C VAL A 64 10.96 -19.37 -44.12
N VAL A 65 10.56 -19.82 -45.30
CA VAL A 65 11.13 -19.38 -46.59
C VAL A 65 9.99 -18.89 -47.46
N LEU A 66 10.05 -17.63 -47.89
CA LEU A 66 9.07 -17.06 -48.81
C LEU A 66 9.48 -17.36 -50.26
N VAL A 67 8.51 -17.78 -51.07
CA VAL A 67 8.64 -17.97 -52.51
C VAL A 67 7.83 -16.88 -53.20
N ARG A 68 8.52 -16.06 -54.00
CA ARG A 68 7.94 -14.97 -54.79
C ARG A 68 7.16 -15.51 -56.01
N PRO A 69 6.28 -14.70 -56.64
CA PRO A 69 5.55 -15.08 -57.86
C PRO A 69 6.42 -15.51 -59.05
N ASP A 70 7.69 -15.08 -59.10
CA ASP A 70 8.68 -15.50 -60.11
C ASP A 70 9.40 -16.82 -59.77
N GLY A 71 9.08 -17.44 -58.62
CA GLY A 71 9.71 -18.66 -58.10
C GLY A 71 11.03 -18.44 -57.36
N SER A 72 11.51 -17.20 -57.23
CA SER A 72 12.68 -16.87 -56.41
C SER A 72 12.37 -16.95 -54.91
N LYS A 73 13.41 -17.11 -54.09
CA LYS A 73 13.28 -17.43 -52.65
C LYS A 73 13.90 -16.36 -51.76
N ILE A 74 13.18 -16.00 -50.71
CA ILE A 74 13.64 -15.12 -49.63
C ILE A 74 13.85 -15.96 -48.37
N TYR A 75 14.99 -15.76 -47.72
CA TYR A 75 15.38 -16.36 -46.44
C TYR A 75 15.67 -15.23 -45.44
N SER A 76 15.55 -15.48 -44.13
CA SER A 76 15.81 -14.48 -43.08
C SER A 76 17.16 -13.76 -43.24
N ILE A 77 18.22 -14.49 -43.59
CA ILE A 77 19.58 -13.94 -43.83
C ILE A 77 19.68 -12.92 -44.99
N HIS A 78 18.64 -12.72 -45.79
CA HIS A 78 18.63 -11.69 -46.85
C HIS A 78 18.40 -10.28 -46.29
N SER A 79 17.71 -10.10 -45.16
CA SER A 79 17.41 -8.77 -44.57
C SER A 79 18.68 -7.98 -44.22
N VAL A 80 19.76 -8.69 -43.90
CA VAL A 80 21.10 -8.13 -43.62
C VAL A 80 21.73 -7.39 -44.82
N LYS A 81 21.12 -7.47 -46.02
CA LYS A 81 21.63 -6.87 -47.27
C LYS A 81 20.58 -6.19 -48.15
N ASP A 82 19.30 -6.38 -47.87
CA ASP A 82 18.19 -5.89 -48.68
C ASP A 82 17.37 -4.91 -47.83
N GLU A 83 17.60 -3.61 -48.02
CA GLU A 83 16.92 -2.53 -47.30
C GLU A 83 15.39 -2.51 -47.55
N SER A 84 14.88 -3.28 -48.52
CA SER A 84 13.44 -3.47 -48.76
C SER A 84 12.83 -4.68 -48.03
N LEU A 85 13.61 -5.37 -47.20
CA LEU A 85 13.23 -6.58 -46.48
C LEU A 85 13.70 -6.53 -45.02
N GLU A 86 12.76 -6.37 -44.09
CA GLU A 86 13.03 -6.55 -42.67
C GLU A 86 12.55 -7.96 -42.26
N TRP A 87 13.32 -8.69 -41.46
CA TRP A 87 12.96 -10.05 -41.04
C TRP A 87 13.45 -10.32 -39.62
N PHE A 88 12.52 -10.66 -38.74
CA PHE A 88 12.77 -10.95 -37.33
C PHE A 88 12.40 -12.42 -37.06
N ASP A 89 13.41 -13.19 -36.66
CA ASP A 89 13.43 -14.66 -36.52
C ASP A 89 13.31 -15.01 -35.03
N GLU A 90 12.08 -15.15 -34.53
CA GLU A 90 11.76 -15.41 -33.12
C GLU A 90 11.37 -16.86 -32.83
N ILE A 91 11.53 -17.30 -31.56
CA ILE A 91 11.47 -18.73 -31.18
C ILE A 91 10.17 -19.43 -31.63
N SER A 92 9.04 -18.71 -31.68
CA SER A 92 7.71 -19.20 -32.07
C SER A 92 7.10 -18.51 -33.30
N TYR A 93 7.77 -17.50 -33.88
CA TYR A 93 7.21 -16.76 -35.03
C TYR A 93 8.28 -16.13 -35.94
N ASP A 94 7.92 -15.88 -37.19
CA ASP A 94 8.66 -15.02 -38.12
C ASP A 94 7.83 -13.76 -38.40
N LEU A 95 8.45 -12.59 -38.31
CA LEU A 95 7.81 -11.30 -38.58
C LEU A 95 8.61 -10.56 -39.67
N ILE A 96 7.96 -10.31 -40.80
CA ILE A 96 8.64 -9.96 -42.06
C ILE A 96 7.97 -8.75 -42.70
N ILE A 97 8.71 -7.66 -42.92
CA ILE A 97 8.25 -6.51 -43.71
C ILE A 97 8.86 -6.60 -45.10
N ILE A 98 8.05 -6.33 -46.14
CA ILE A 98 8.50 -6.19 -47.51
C ILE A 98 8.00 -4.84 -48.05
N ASP A 99 8.93 -3.98 -48.46
CA ASP A 99 8.63 -2.77 -49.23
C ASP A 99 8.42 -3.12 -50.70
N LYS A 100 7.32 -2.60 -51.28
CA LYS A 100 6.88 -2.80 -52.67
C LYS A 100 6.92 -4.27 -53.12
N PRO A 101 6.17 -5.14 -52.43
CA PRO A 101 6.12 -6.57 -52.74
C PRO A 101 5.72 -6.85 -54.19
N MET A 102 6.33 -7.86 -54.80
CA MET A 102 5.95 -8.34 -56.13
C MET A 102 4.49 -8.84 -56.12
N PRO A 103 3.58 -8.30 -56.95
CA PRO A 103 2.19 -8.74 -56.96
C PRO A 103 2.02 -10.11 -57.63
N GLY A 104 1.03 -10.87 -57.16
CA GLY A 104 0.76 -12.24 -57.62
C GLY A 104 0.77 -13.27 -56.50
N PRO A 105 0.80 -14.58 -56.83
CA PRO A 105 0.77 -15.66 -55.85
C PRO A 105 2.13 -15.84 -55.16
N TRP A 106 2.14 -15.82 -53.84
CA TRP A 106 3.27 -16.17 -52.98
C TRP A 106 3.01 -17.52 -52.31
N GLN A 107 4.08 -18.19 -51.90
CA GLN A 107 4.01 -19.41 -51.10
C GLN A 107 5.03 -19.33 -49.97
N VAL A 108 4.64 -19.76 -48.77
CA VAL A 108 5.56 -19.91 -47.63
C VAL A 108 5.92 -21.38 -47.43
N LEU A 109 7.14 -21.66 -46.97
CA LEU A 109 7.65 -22.99 -46.67
C LEU A 109 8.24 -23.00 -45.26
N GLY A 110 7.73 -23.85 -44.36
CA GLY A 110 8.21 -23.96 -42.98
C GLY A 110 7.37 -24.94 -42.15
N GLN A 111 7.71 -25.13 -40.87
CA GLN A 111 6.89 -25.88 -39.91
C GLN A 111 5.87 -24.96 -39.23
N ILE A 112 4.99 -24.41 -40.08
CA ILE A 112 3.88 -23.54 -39.72
C ILE A 112 2.77 -24.37 -39.08
N MET A 113 2.14 -23.86 -38.02
CA MET A 113 1.07 -24.59 -37.31
C MET A 113 -0.26 -24.43 -38.05
N GLN A 114 -1.22 -25.35 -37.88
CA GLN A 114 -2.46 -25.39 -38.69
C GLN A 114 -3.42 -24.22 -38.43
N ASP A 115 -3.21 -23.51 -37.32
CA ASP A 115 -3.90 -22.31 -36.84
C ASP A 115 -3.11 -21.00 -37.09
N SER A 116 -1.91 -21.11 -37.66
CA SER A 116 -1.04 -19.97 -37.98
C SER A 116 -1.60 -19.21 -39.17
N ARG A 117 -2.02 -17.96 -38.91
CA ARG A 117 -2.62 -17.08 -39.90
C ARG A 117 -1.58 -16.09 -40.43
N ILE A 118 -1.56 -15.87 -41.73
CA ILE A 118 -0.91 -14.69 -42.28
C ILE A 118 -1.82 -13.50 -41.99
N MET A 119 -1.32 -12.59 -41.16
CA MET A 119 -1.85 -11.24 -41.10
C MET A 119 -1.16 -10.37 -42.13
N VAL A 120 -1.93 -9.51 -42.79
CA VAL A 120 -1.40 -8.38 -43.58
C VAL A 120 -1.57 -7.12 -42.73
N LEU A 121 -0.46 -6.54 -42.27
CA LEU A 121 -0.49 -5.26 -41.57
C LEU A 121 -0.25 -4.13 -42.58
N GLY A 122 -1.25 -3.25 -42.70
CA GLY A 122 -1.18 -1.96 -43.38
C GLY A 122 -0.80 -0.86 -42.38
N GLU A 123 -1.63 0.18 -42.26
CA GLU A 123 -1.46 1.22 -41.25
C GLU A 123 -1.94 0.69 -39.89
N ILE A 124 -1.01 0.24 -39.04
CA ILE A 124 -1.31 0.04 -37.62
C ILE A 124 -1.45 1.40 -36.94
N GLU A 125 -2.65 1.65 -36.44
CA GLU A 125 -3.03 2.80 -35.63
C GLU A 125 -3.25 2.36 -34.18
N LEU A 126 -2.94 3.26 -33.24
CA LEU A 126 -3.29 3.11 -31.83
C LEU A 126 -4.38 4.12 -31.50
N ALA A 127 -5.58 3.65 -31.20
CA ALA A 127 -6.65 4.48 -30.65
C ALA A 127 -6.58 4.40 -29.12
N VAL A 128 -6.64 5.54 -28.43
CA VAL A 128 -6.65 5.61 -26.96
C VAL A 128 -7.74 6.56 -26.53
N ASP A 129 -8.52 6.18 -25.52
CA ASP A 129 -9.55 7.02 -24.95
C ASP A 129 -8.99 8.37 -24.43
N PRO A 130 -9.80 9.44 -24.39
CA PRO A 130 -9.37 10.72 -23.84
C PRO A 130 -9.22 10.62 -22.32
N LEU A 131 -8.07 11.05 -21.80
CA LEU A 131 -7.88 11.14 -20.35
C LEU A 131 -8.76 12.27 -19.75
N PRO A 132 -9.22 12.15 -18.50
CA PRO A 132 -9.91 13.23 -17.82
C PRO A 132 -9.08 14.52 -17.76
N PRO A 133 -9.69 15.71 -17.95
CA PRO A 133 -8.97 16.99 -17.94
C PRO A 133 -8.49 17.42 -16.54
N LEU A 134 -8.91 16.70 -15.50
CA LEU A 134 -8.49 16.88 -14.12
C LEU A 134 -8.30 15.51 -13.48
N LEU A 135 -7.09 15.29 -12.96
CA LEU A 135 -6.65 14.10 -12.24
C LEU A 135 -5.96 14.54 -10.94
N PHE A 136 -5.96 13.67 -9.93
CA PHE A 136 -5.24 13.90 -8.69
C PHE A 136 -4.00 13.01 -8.58
N ARG A 137 -2.94 13.53 -7.97
CA ARG A 137 -1.82 12.70 -7.53
C ARG A 137 -2.32 11.64 -6.55
N GLY A 138 -1.86 10.40 -6.72
CA GLY A 138 -2.35 9.24 -5.99
C GLY A 138 -3.68 8.66 -6.49
N GLU A 139 -4.32 9.27 -7.49
CA GLU A 139 -5.52 8.73 -8.13
C GLU A 139 -5.23 7.43 -8.89
N MET A 140 -6.17 6.49 -8.82
CA MET A 140 -6.23 5.30 -9.65
C MET A 140 -6.96 5.64 -10.95
N LEU A 141 -6.27 5.53 -12.08
CA LEU A 141 -6.76 5.85 -13.40
C LEU A 141 -6.84 4.58 -14.26
N LYS A 142 -8.05 4.29 -14.78
CA LYS A 142 -8.25 3.30 -15.84
C LYS A 142 -8.03 3.94 -17.22
N VAL A 143 -7.34 3.25 -18.11
CA VAL A 143 -7.14 3.62 -19.52
C VAL A 143 -7.42 2.42 -20.40
N ASN A 144 -8.02 2.66 -21.56
CA ASN A 144 -8.22 1.67 -22.60
C ASN A 144 -7.47 2.11 -23.88
N GLY A 145 -6.64 1.23 -24.43
CA GLY A 145 -6.03 1.38 -25.74
C GLY A 145 -6.52 0.29 -26.70
N ARG A 146 -6.82 0.63 -27.94
CA ARG A 146 -7.17 -0.32 -29.00
C ARG A 146 -6.19 -0.21 -30.14
N VAL A 147 -5.63 -1.33 -30.56
CA VAL A 147 -4.78 -1.41 -31.75
C VAL A 147 -5.65 -1.77 -32.95
N THR A 148 -5.61 -0.95 -33.98
CA THR A 148 -6.34 -1.15 -35.23
C THR A 148 -5.40 -1.20 -36.43
N ASN A 149 -5.80 -1.91 -37.47
CA ASN A 149 -5.08 -2.06 -38.73
C ASN A 149 -6.04 -1.61 -39.86
N ASP A 150 -5.69 -0.53 -40.56
CA ASP A 150 -6.57 0.19 -41.51
C ASP A 150 -7.95 0.53 -40.88
N GLY A 151 -7.94 1.05 -39.65
CA GLY A 151 -9.14 1.41 -38.88
C GLY A 151 -9.97 0.23 -38.33
N LYS A 152 -9.48 -1.01 -38.46
CA LYS A 152 -10.18 -2.24 -38.02
C LYS A 152 -9.55 -2.88 -36.79
N SER A 153 -10.34 -3.37 -35.85
CA SER A 153 -9.83 -4.24 -34.76
C SER A 153 -9.12 -5.47 -35.33
N ILE A 154 -8.05 -5.90 -34.66
CA ILE A 154 -7.19 -7.02 -35.09
C ILE A 154 -7.57 -8.30 -34.34
N ASP A 155 -8.19 -9.28 -35.01
CA ASP A 155 -8.81 -10.46 -34.36
C ASP A 155 -7.93 -11.73 -34.27
N VAL A 156 -6.64 -11.63 -34.63
CA VAL A 156 -5.66 -12.70 -34.41
C VAL A 156 -5.08 -12.60 -33.01
N GLY A 157 -5.49 -13.48 -32.10
CA GLY A 157 -4.99 -13.51 -30.72
C GLY A 157 -3.45 -13.48 -30.61
N TYR A 158 -2.75 -14.30 -31.40
CA TYR A 158 -1.29 -14.35 -31.41
C TYR A 158 -0.57 -13.05 -31.81
N PHE A 159 -1.24 -12.07 -32.44
CA PHE A 159 -0.65 -10.75 -32.67
C PHE A 159 -0.63 -9.90 -31.40
N ARG A 160 -1.59 -10.11 -30.48
CA ARG A 160 -1.68 -9.32 -29.24
C ARG A 160 -0.92 -9.95 -28.07
N ASP A 161 -0.67 -11.26 -28.12
CA ASP A 161 0.38 -11.92 -27.33
C ASP A 161 1.77 -11.25 -27.48
N VAL A 162 2.03 -10.60 -28.64
CA VAL A 162 3.32 -9.95 -28.97
C VAL A 162 3.27 -8.41 -29.00
N VAL A 163 2.13 -7.80 -28.67
CA VAL A 163 2.01 -6.35 -28.51
C VAL A 163 1.93 -6.02 -27.03
N THR A 164 2.71 -5.04 -26.60
CA THR A 164 2.59 -4.45 -25.26
C THR A 164 2.32 -2.95 -25.42
N LEU A 165 1.31 -2.44 -24.70
CA LEU A 165 0.97 -1.01 -24.62
C LEU A 165 1.69 -0.39 -23.43
N TYR A 166 2.39 0.72 -23.68
CA TYR A 166 3.12 1.50 -22.69
C TYR A 166 2.44 2.85 -22.48
N VAL A 167 2.42 3.30 -21.22
CA VAL A 167 1.90 4.61 -20.81
C VAL A 167 3.00 5.43 -20.14
N GLU A 168 3.37 6.54 -20.77
CA GLU A 168 4.34 7.50 -20.28
C GLU A 168 3.68 8.87 -20.04
N PHE A 169 4.13 9.59 -19.01
CA PHE A 169 3.83 10.99 -18.80
C PHE A 169 5.13 11.79 -18.89
N VAL A 170 5.22 12.70 -19.86
CA VAL A 170 6.39 13.55 -20.09
C VAL A 170 6.12 14.93 -19.48
N SER A 171 7.05 15.46 -18.68
CA SER A 171 6.89 16.82 -18.15
C SER A 171 7.02 17.84 -19.28
N THR A 172 6.09 18.81 -19.35
CA THR A 172 6.19 19.94 -20.28
C THR A 172 7.38 20.86 -19.97
N ASN A 173 8.03 20.67 -18.81
CA ASN A 173 9.08 21.54 -18.27
C ASN A 173 8.66 23.02 -18.18
N ASN A 174 7.38 23.23 -17.86
CA ASN A 174 6.80 24.53 -17.57
C ASN A 174 7.13 24.97 -16.13
N GLU A 175 7.85 26.08 -15.98
CA GLU A 175 8.34 26.61 -14.69
C GLU A 175 7.23 27.00 -13.70
N GLN A 176 5.98 27.07 -14.16
CA GLN A 176 4.80 27.41 -13.34
C GLN A 176 4.27 26.21 -12.53
N TYR A 177 4.74 24.99 -12.80
CA TYR A 177 4.25 23.75 -12.20
C TYR A 177 5.33 23.00 -11.41
N ALA A 178 4.90 22.24 -10.39
CA ALA A 178 5.80 21.55 -9.46
C ALA A 178 6.61 20.39 -10.09
N ASN A 179 6.30 19.99 -11.33
CA ASN A 179 7.05 19.01 -12.11
C ASN A 179 8.06 19.63 -13.09
N PHE A 180 8.40 20.93 -12.94
CA PHE A 180 9.51 21.55 -13.65
C PHE A 180 10.83 20.79 -13.38
N GLY A 181 11.58 20.45 -14.44
CA GLY A 181 12.80 19.66 -14.35
C GLY A 181 12.57 18.15 -14.14
N ALA A 182 11.33 17.68 -14.06
CA ALA A 182 11.04 16.24 -14.04
C ALA A 182 11.27 15.60 -15.42
N GLY A 183 11.78 14.37 -15.43
CA GLY A 183 11.84 13.53 -16.63
C GLY A 183 10.56 12.74 -16.87
N THR A 184 10.54 11.94 -17.94
CA THR A 184 9.45 11.00 -18.26
C THR A 184 9.16 10.06 -17.09
N GLN A 185 7.88 9.88 -16.80
CA GLN A 185 7.36 8.88 -15.86
C GLN A 185 6.67 7.77 -16.67
N SER A 186 7.36 6.64 -16.85
CA SER A 186 6.70 5.42 -17.33
C SER A 186 5.95 4.79 -16.15
N VAL A 187 4.65 4.54 -16.31
CA VAL A 187 3.80 4.15 -15.17
C VAL A 187 3.59 2.64 -15.09
N THR A 188 3.31 1.99 -16.22
CA THR A 188 3.21 0.53 -16.35
C THR A 188 3.13 0.13 -17.83
N GLU A 189 3.21 -1.18 -18.09
CA GLU A 189 2.91 -1.83 -19.36
C GLU A 189 1.61 -2.64 -19.29
N PHE A 190 0.93 -2.84 -20.42
CA PHE A 190 -0.35 -3.57 -20.52
C PHE A 190 -0.38 -4.57 -21.69
N ARG A 191 -1.11 -5.68 -21.50
CA ARG A 191 -1.31 -6.78 -22.46
C ARG A 191 -2.78 -7.20 -22.48
N ASP A 192 -3.20 -7.82 -23.59
CA ASP A 192 -4.57 -8.27 -23.91
C ASP A 192 -4.68 -9.79 -23.64
N ASP A 193 -4.36 -10.19 -22.39
CA ASP A 193 -4.15 -11.58 -21.97
C ASP A 193 -4.99 -12.03 -20.75
N GLY A 194 -5.89 -11.15 -20.26
CA GLY A 194 -6.80 -11.41 -19.15
C GLY A 194 -6.14 -11.48 -17.78
N ARG A 195 -4.96 -10.88 -17.60
CA ARG A 195 -4.24 -10.79 -16.33
C ARG A 195 -4.12 -9.36 -15.83
N ASP A 196 -3.74 -9.25 -14.55
CA ASP A 196 -3.53 -8.01 -13.81
C ASP A 196 -4.71 -7.04 -13.86
N PHE A 197 -4.78 -6.15 -14.85
CA PHE A 197 -5.84 -5.14 -15.02
C PHE A 197 -6.61 -5.25 -16.34
N ASP A 198 -6.35 -6.28 -17.15
CA ASP A 198 -7.11 -6.55 -18.35
C ASP A 198 -8.48 -7.18 -18.01
N GLU A 199 -9.56 -6.58 -18.51
CA GLU A 199 -10.93 -7.04 -18.24
C GLU A 199 -11.29 -8.31 -19.02
N ARG A 200 -10.66 -8.54 -20.19
CA ARG A 200 -11.03 -9.67 -21.08
C ARG A 200 -9.84 -10.15 -21.91
N PRO A 201 -9.36 -11.39 -21.70
CA PRO A 201 -8.32 -11.95 -22.56
C PRO A 201 -8.81 -12.01 -24.00
N LEU A 202 -7.98 -11.50 -24.90
CA LEU A 202 -8.15 -11.60 -26.35
C LEU A 202 -9.40 -10.89 -26.89
N ASP A 203 -9.80 -9.74 -26.34
CA ASP A 203 -10.89 -8.89 -26.88
C ASP A 203 -10.43 -7.71 -27.77
N GLY A 204 -9.16 -7.31 -27.69
CA GLY A 204 -8.54 -6.30 -28.56
C GLY A 204 -8.44 -4.91 -27.92
N ILE A 205 -8.85 -4.78 -26.66
CA ILE A 205 -8.81 -3.55 -25.87
C ILE A 205 -7.80 -3.76 -24.73
N PHE A 206 -6.58 -3.26 -24.91
CA PHE A 206 -5.54 -3.18 -23.88
C PHE A 206 -6.04 -2.32 -22.74
N THR A 207 -6.60 -2.98 -21.73
CA THR A 207 -7.26 -2.38 -20.57
C THR A 207 -6.27 -2.36 -19.41
N GLY A 208 -6.25 -1.26 -18.67
CA GLY A 208 -5.21 -1.09 -17.65
C GLY A 208 -5.52 -0.03 -16.62
N GLU A 209 -5.24 -0.32 -15.35
CA GLU A 209 -5.39 0.60 -14.24
C GLU A 209 -4.04 0.87 -13.56
N PHE A 210 -3.80 2.12 -13.17
CA PHE A 210 -2.54 2.51 -12.54
C PHE A 210 -2.70 3.69 -11.59
N ARG A 211 -1.75 3.86 -10.67
CA ARG A 211 -1.72 4.96 -9.70
C ARG A 211 -0.79 6.09 -10.13
N LEU A 212 -1.27 7.34 -10.06
CA LEU A 212 -0.50 8.55 -10.34
C LEU A 212 0.45 8.90 -9.19
N VAL A 213 1.49 8.07 -8.95
CA VAL A 213 2.42 8.21 -7.80
C VAL A 213 3.45 9.34 -7.93
N PHE A 214 3.61 9.90 -9.13
CA PHE A 214 4.59 10.95 -9.46
C PHE A 214 4.08 12.37 -9.10
N PRO A 215 4.93 13.42 -9.14
CA PRO A 215 4.55 14.76 -8.68
C PRO A 215 3.40 15.40 -9.48
N ALA A 216 2.60 16.22 -8.81
CA ALA A 216 1.61 17.08 -9.45
C ALA A 216 2.26 18.09 -10.41
N GLY A 217 1.52 18.51 -11.44
CA GLY A 217 1.99 19.45 -12.45
C GLY A 217 1.36 19.23 -13.83
N GLU A 218 1.96 19.85 -14.85
CA GLU A 218 1.49 19.79 -16.24
C GLU A 218 2.26 18.68 -16.99
N TRP A 219 1.53 17.64 -17.39
CA TRP A 219 2.11 16.43 -17.99
C TRP A 219 1.51 16.18 -19.37
N GLN A 220 2.35 15.86 -20.35
CA GLN A 220 1.96 15.39 -21.67
C GLN A 220 1.86 13.85 -21.65
N PRO A 221 0.66 13.26 -21.83
CA PRO A 221 0.51 11.82 -21.91
C PRO A 221 0.98 11.30 -23.27
N GLU A 222 1.87 10.32 -23.24
CA GLU A 222 2.33 9.60 -24.41
C GLU A 222 2.00 8.11 -24.29
N PHE A 223 1.25 7.60 -25.25
CA PHE A 223 0.90 6.18 -25.37
C PHE A 223 1.70 5.60 -26.51
N TYR A 224 2.30 4.42 -26.34
CA TYR A 224 2.88 3.72 -27.48
C TYR A 224 2.75 2.21 -27.37
N ILE A 225 2.57 1.57 -28.53
CA ILE A 225 2.79 0.13 -28.67
C ILE A 225 4.19 -0.11 -29.21
N GLU A 226 4.83 -1.18 -28.75
CA GLU A 226 6.13 -1.62 -29.24
C GLU A 226 6.10 -3.12 -29.55
N THR A 227 6.64 -3.46 -30.71
CA THR A 227 6.97 -4.82 -31.16
C THR A 227 8.41 -4.79 -31.71
N PRO A 228 9.07 -5.93 -32.00
CA PRO A 228 10.46 -5.94 -32.48
C PRO A 228 10.73 -5.10 -33.75
N ILE A 229 9.70 -4.83 -34.55
CA ILE A 229 9.77 -4.07 -35.82
C ILE A 229 9.12 -2.68 -35.76
N LEU A 230 8.19 -2.45 -34.83
CA LEU A 230 7.28 -1.32 -34.92
C LEU A 230 7.02 -0.68 -33.57
N LYS A 231 7.31 0.61 -33.49
CA LYS A 231 6.89 1.49 -32.40
C LYS A 231 5.91 2.53 -32.96
N ARG A 232 4.65 2.47 -32.55
CA ARG A 232 3.62 3.48 -32.89
C ARG A 232 3.28 4.26 -31.63
N ARG A 233 3.43 5.59 -31.68
CA ARG A 233 3.25 6.50 -30.55
C ARG A 233 2.15 7.52 -30.84
N VAL A 234 1.32 7.76 -29.82
CA VAL A 234 0.22 8.73 -29.79
C VAL A 234 0.49 9.69 -28.64
N VAL A 235 0.78 10.93 -29.00
CA VAL A 235 0.93 12.03 -28.04
C VAL A 235 -0.44 12.68 -27.86
N LYS A 236 -0.87 12.89 -26.61
CA LYS A 236 -2.10 13.63 -26.28
C LYS A 236 -1.78 15.09 -25.91
N ASP A 237 -2.80 15.92 -25.85
CA ASP A 237 -2.69 17.28 -25.29
C ASP A 237 -2.23 17.22 -23.81
N PRO A 238 -1.47 18.20 -23.31
CA PRO A 238 -1.09 18.27 -21.91
C PRO A 238 -2.29 18.34 -20.96
N ILE A 239 -2.19 17.64 -19.82
CA ILE A 239 -3.19 17.66 -18.75
C ILE A 239 -2.54 18.04 -17.42
N VAL A 240 -3.33 18.61 -16.51
CA VAL A 240 -2.86 18.99 -15.17
C VAL A 240 -3.25 17.91 -14.17
N ILE A 241 -2.24 17.30 -13.55
CA ILE A 241 -2.40 16.48 -12.35
C ILE A 241 -2.27 17.41 -11.15
N ALA A 242 -3.36 17.59 -10.40
CA ALA A 242 -3.36 18.38 -9.17
C ALA A 242 -2.85 17.57 -7.98
N GLU A 243 -2.34 18.23 -6.93
CA GLU A 243 -2.24 17.58 -5.61
C GLU A 243 -3.65 17.27 -5.07
N PRO A 244 -3.81 16.28 -4.16
CA PRO A 244 -5.12 15.93 -3.62
C PRO A 244 -5.83 17.15 -2.99
N PRO A 245 -7.14 17.34 -3.20
CA PRO A 245 -7.90 18.50 -2.74
C PRO A 245 -8.21 18.47 -1.22
N PHE A 246 -7.25 18.06 -0.41
CA PHE A 246 -7.37 17.78 1.01
C PHE A 246 -6.25 18.44 1.81
N SER A 247 -6.57 19.09 2.93
CA SER A 247 -5.58 19.68 3.83
C SER A 247 -5.83 19.28 5.28
N PHE A 248 -4.76 19.07 6.04
CA PHE A 248 -4.78 18.45 7.35
C PHE A 248 -4.41 19.45 8.45
N GLU A 249 -5.25 19.57 9.48
CA GLU A 249 -4.98 20.32 10.69
C GLU A 249 -5.14 19.38 11.89
N LEU A 250 -4.03 19.14 12.61
CA LEU A 250 -4.00 18.30 13.80
C LEU A 250 -4.11 19.17 15.06
N GLN A 251 -5.03 18.81 15.94
CA GLN A 251 -5.09 19.28 17.32
C GLN A 251 -4.58 18.16 18.22
N LEU A 252 -3.50 18.42 18.95
CA LEU A 252 -3.02 17.51 19.99
C LEU A 252 -3.94 17.57 21.20
N ALA A 253 -3.88 16.54 22.04
CA ALA A 253 -4.74 16.42 23.21
C ALA A 253 -4.00 16.95 24.44
N ASP A 254 -4.62 17.91 25.13
CA ASP A 254 -4.13 18.48 26.40
C ASP A 254 -4.59 17.61 27.60
N ASP A 255 -4.20 17.97 28.84
CA ASP A 255 -4.51 17.24 30.08
C ASP A 255 -6.02 16.97 30.34
N GLU A 256 -6.93 17.63 29.61
CA GLU A 256 -8.39 17.45 29.70
C GLU A 256 -8.98 16.53 28.60
N GLU A 257 -8.21 16.15 27.57
CA GLU A 257 -8.67 15.40 26.39
C GLU A 257 -7.87 14.09 26.19
N PHE A 258 -8.56 13.01 25.77
CA PHE A 258 -7.96 11.67 25.67
C PHE A 258 -7.60 11.25 24.22
N GLU A 259 -8.02 12.02 23.23
CA GLU A 259 -7.89 11.71 21.80
C GLU A 259 -7.44 12.97 21.05
N HIS A 260 -6.51 12.83 20.10
CA HIS A 260 -6.10 13.90 19.19
C HIS A 260 -7.11 14.03 18.05
N GLU A 261 -7.54 15.25 17.73
CA GLU A 261 -8.45 15.49 16.60
C GLU A 261 -7.68 15.88 15.33
N LEU A 262 -7.76 15.05 14.30
CA LEU A 262 -7.34 15.41 12.95
C LEU A 262 -8.54 15.95 12.14
N VAL A 263 -8.48 17.24 11.82
CA VAL A 263 -9.43 17.91 10.93
C VAL A 263 -8.93 17.81 9.49
N ILE A 264 -9.65 17.08 8.65
CA ILE A 264 -9.38 16.95 7.21
C ILE A 264 -10.32 17.90 6.48
N LYS A 265 -9.81 18.96 5.85
CA LYS A 265 -10.60 19.94 5.07
C LYS A 265 -10.60 19.57 3.59
N LEU A 266 -11.73 19.80 2.92
CA LEU A 266 -11.99 19.42 1.53
C LEU A 266 -12.15 20.67 0.65
N ASN A 267 -11.44 20.75 -0.48
CA ASN A 267 -11.61 21.87 -1.41
C ASN A 267 -12.84 21.70 -2.33
N ARG A 268 -13.92 22.38 -1.96
CA ARG A 268 -15.20 22.46 -2.71
C ARG A 268 -15.10 23.02 -4.13
N GLU A 269 -14.00 23.66 -4.50
CA GLU A 269 -13.78 24.18 -5.86
C GLU A 269 -13.25 23.09 -6.81
N ILE A 270 -12.96 21.90 -6.26
CA ILE A 270 -12.32 20.78 -6.97
C ILE A 270 -13.14 19.49 -6.81
N VAL A 271 -13.68 19.22 -5.61
CA VAL A 271 -14.52 18.04 -5.30
C VAL A 271 -15.84 18.41 -4.64
N LYS A 272 -16.86 17.56 -4.80
CA LYS A 272 -18.19 17.70 -4.18
C LYS A 272 -18.16 17.14 -2.75
N PRO A 273 -18.07 17.96 -1.69
CA PRO A 273 -17.83 17.48 -0.32
C PRO A 273 -18.91 16.52 0.20
N GLU A 274 -20.14 16.66 -0.30
CA GLU A 274 -21.30 15.83 -0.03
C GLU A 274 -21.22 14.41 -0.62
N THR A 275 -20.27 14.13 -1.52
CA THR A 275 -20.04 12.79 -2.11
C THR A 275 -18.79 12.10 -1.56
N VAL A 276 -17.98 12.80 -0.76
CA VAL A 276 -16.64 12.32 -0.41
C VAL A 276 -16.65 11.45 0.84
N ILE A 277 -16.17 10.22 0.68
CA ILE A 277 -15.91 9.24 1.72
C ILE A 277 -14.38 9.11 1.88
N LEU A 278 -13.90 9.09 3.12
CA LEU A 278 -12.48 8.84 3.43
C LEU A 278 -12.35 7.54 4.22
N GLN A 279 -11.55 6.60 3.74
CA GLN A 279 -11.26 5.34 4.45
C GLN A 279 -9.75 5.20 4.65
N GLY A 280 -9.31 4.66 5.78
CA GLY A 280 -7.89 4.51 6.03
C GLY A 280 -7.54 3.65 7.24
N LYS A 281 -6.27 3.70 7.62
CA LYS A 281 -5.77 3.16 8.87
C LYS A 281 -4.82 4.12 9.58
N ILE A 282 -4.91 4.12 10.91
CA ILE A 282 -3.96 4.74 11.82
C ILE A 282 -3.01 3.64 12.29
N LEU A 283 -1.72 3.85 12.15
CA LEU A 283 -0.66 3.09 12.81
C LEU A 283 -0.16 3.90 14.01
N TYR A 284 -0.28 3.31 15.20
CA TYR A 284 0.05 3.93 16.48
C TYR A 284 1.52 3.66 16.91
N PRO A 285 2.09 4.46 17.84
CA PRO A 285 3.46 4.28 18.33
C PRO A 285 3.76 2.91 18.95
N ASN A 286 2.73 2.21 19.45
CA ASN A 286 2.80 0.86 20.02
C ASN A 286 2.76 -0.27 18.96
N GLY A 287 2.56 0.06 17.68
CA GLY A 287 2.39 -0.91 16.58
C GLY A 287 0.96 -1.42 16.38
N GLU A 288 -0.04 -0.87 17.09
CA GLU A 288 -1.46 -1.13 16.85
C GLU A 288 -1.92 -0.47 15.54
N GLU A 289 -2.73 -1.18 14.75
CA GLU A 289 -3.43 -0.63 13.59
C GLU A 289 -4.93 -0.48 13.88
N GLN A 290 -5.47 0.71 13.65
CA GLN A 290 -6.91 1.00 13.75
C GLN A 290 -7.44 1.45 12.39
N LEU A 291 -8.36 0.67 11.82
CA LEU A 291 -9.10 1.05 10.62
C LEU A 291 -10.11 2.16 10.95
N PHE A 292 -10.36 3.06 10.00
CA PHE A 292 -11.40 4.08 10.11
C PHE A 292 -12.10 4.33 8.77
N THR A 293 -13.34 4.82 8.86
CA THR A 293 -14.13 5.35 7.74
C THR A 293 -14.79 6.64 8.20
N LEU A 294 -14.80 7.66 7.34
CA LEU A 294 -15.45 8.94 7.54
C LEU A 294 -16.42 9.13 6.37
N ASP A 295 -17.71 8.97 6.66
CA ASP A 295 -18.77 8.91 5.66
C ASP A 295 -19.00 10.25 4.93
N GLU A 296 -19.85 10.21 3.90
CA GLU A 296 -20.36 11.39 3.21
C GLU A 296 -21.10 12.36 4.15
N ALA A 297 -20.92 13.67 3.93
CA ALA A 297 -21.59 14.71 4.70
C ALA A 297 -21.55 16.08 4.00
N GLU A 298 -22.62 16.88 4.15
CA GLU A 298 -22.75 18.26 3.64
C GLU A 298 -21.85 19.29 4.38
N ARG A 299 -20.58 18.94 4.63
CA ARG A 299 -19.58 19.80 5.29
C ARG A 299 -18.23 19.73 4.57
N PHE A 300 -17.56 20.88 4.52
CA PHE A 300 -16.22 21.07 3.92
C PHE A 300 -15.07 20.45 4.72
N TYR A 301 -15.38 19.58 5.70
CA TYR A 301 -14.40 18.93 6.55
C TYR A 301 -14.90 17.57 7.05
N ARG A 302 -13.96 16.74 7.52
CA ARG A 302 -14.17 15.54 8.34
C ARG A 302 -13.29 15.66 9.58
N GLN A 303 -13.66 14.95 10.65
CA GLN A 303 -12.93 14.90 11.92
C GLN A 303 -12.61 13.44 12.21
N LEU A 304 -11.36 13.14 12.52
CA LEU A 304 -10.89 11.81 12.90
C LEU A 304 -10.28 11.90 14.30
N GLN A 305 -10.88 11.19 15.26
CA GLN A 305 -10.31 11.05 16.60
C GLN A 305 -9.26 9.92 16.61
N ILE A 306 -8.14 10.19 17.26
CA ILE A 306 -6.94 9.34 17.30
C ILE A 306 -6.57 9.15 18.77
N LYS A 307 -6.48 7.92 19.26
CA LYS A 307 -6.12 7.67 20.68
C LYS A 307 -4.76 8.28 21.01
N ASN A 308 -4.67 8.97 22.15
CA ASN A 308 -3.39 9.40 22.69
C ASN A 308 -2.67 8.21 23.37
N TYR A 309 -1.47 7.87 22.89
CA TYR A 309 -0.55 6.87 23.47
C TYR A 309 0.75 7.53 23.98
N ASP A 310 0.63 8.69 24.61
CA ASP A 310 1.66 9.55 25.21
C ASP A 310 2.70 10.12 24.23
N TRP A 311 3.54 9.28 23.61
CA TRP A 311 4.71 9.73 22.82
C TRP A 311 5.11 8.74 21.73
N GLY A 312 5.84 9.25 20.73
CA GLY A 312 6.29 8.49 19.57
C GLY A 312 5.56 8.88 18.29
N ARG A 313 5.72 8.04 17.25
CA ARG A 313 5.29 8.35 15.88
C ARG A 313 3.96 7.71 15.52
N TYR A 314 3.08 8.51 14.93
CA TYR A 314 1.79 8.12 14.37
C TYR A 314 1.86 8.25 12.85
N SER A 315 1.23 7.31 12.13
CA SER A 315 1.14 7.33 10.67
C SER A 315 -0.28 7.04 10.23
N ILE A 316 -0.83 7.87 9.34
CA ILE A 316 -2.22 7.79 8.88
C ILE A 316 -2.22 7.62 7.38
N GLN A 317 -2.56 6.42 6.94
CA GLN A 317 -2.70 6.05 5.53
C GLN A 317 -4.18 6.17 5.15
N LEU A 318 -4.51 6.90 4.08
CA LEU A 318 -5.91 7.17 3.73
C LEU A 318 -6.16 7.23 2.22
N SER A 319 -7.34 6.75 1.84
CA SER A 319 -7.88 6.78 0.50
C SER A 319 -9.18 7.59 0.48
N ALA A 320 -9.29 8.48 -0.50
CA ALA A 320 -10.48 9.28 -0.76
C ALA A 320 -11.25 8.73 -1.95
N PHE A 321 -12.56 8.69 -1.81
CA PHE A 321 -13.53 8.29 -2.84
C PHE A 321 -14.58 9.40 -2.95
N GLY A 322 -15.11 9.67 -4.15
CA GLY A 322 -16.20 10.62 -4.35
C GLY A 322 -16.22 11.21 -5.75
N GLU A 323 -16.95 12.31 -5.95
CA GLU A 323 -17.03 13.02 -7.23
C GLU A 323 -16.24 14.33 -7.25
N ASN A 324 -15.61 14.63 -8.39
CA ASN A 324 -15.09 15.96 -8.68
C ASN A 324 -16.21 16.93 -9.13
N ILE A 325 -15.91 18.23 -9.20
CA ILE A 325 -16.88 19.26 -9.64
C ILE A 325 -17.46 19.02 -11.05
N ASN A 326 -16.78 18.23 -11.90
CA ASN A 326 -17.23 17.89 -13.25
C ASN A 326 -18.19 16.68 -13.28
N GLY A 327 -18.51 16.09 -12.12
CA GLY A 327 -19.37 14.90 -12.02
C GLY A 327 -18.68 13.59 -12.40
N ARG A 328 -17.34 13.53 -12.31
CA ARG A 328 -16.57 12.30 -12.49
C ARG A 328 -16.18 11.73 -11.12
N GLU A 329 -16.51 10.46 -10.90
CA GLU A 329 -16.03 9.68 -9.75
C GLU A 329 -14.50 9.53 -9.77
N PHE A 330 -13.87 9.52 -8.60
CA PHE A 330 -12.44 9.28 -8.44
C PHE A 330 -12.16 8.41 -7.20
N MET A 331 -11.05 7.66 -7.25
CA MET A 331 -10.46 6.94 -6.12
C MET A 331 -9.00 7.35 -6.02
N ALA A 332 -8.60 7.99 -4.92
CA ALA A 332 -7.22 8.48 -4.73
C ALA A 332 -6.63 8.06 -3.39
N SER A 333 -5.47 7.40 -3.43
CA SER A 333 -4.67 7.08 -2.24
C SER A 333 -3.75 8.25 -1.95
N ILE A 334 -3.97 8.90 -0.82
CA ILE A 334 -3.33 10.17 -0.43
C ILE A 334 -2.02 9.87 0.32
N PRO A 335 -0.94 10.67 0.14
CA PRO A 335 0.31 10.44 0.85
C PRO A 335 0.15 10.40 2.37
N ASP A 336 0.80 9.42 3.01
CA ASP A 336 0.73 9.14 4.44
C ASP A 336 0.95 10.40 5.31
N TYR A 337 -0.05 10.76 6.11
CA TYR A 337 0.07 11.85 7.07
C TYR A 337 0.77 11.34 8.33
N ASN A 338 1.97 11.84 8.60
CA ASN A 338 2.84 11.38 9.68
C ASN A 338 3.08 12.51 10.69
N PHE A 339 2.93 12.22 11.97
CA PHE A 339 3.29 13.13 13.06
C PHE A 339 3.98 12.39 14.21
N GLU A 340 4.71 13.12 15.04
CA GLU A 340 5.48 12.56 16.15
C GLU A 340 5.32 13.45 17.38
N ILE A 341 5.04 12.81 18.52
CA ILE A 341 4.94 13.47 19.82
C ILE A 341 6.22 13.18 20.58
N GLU A 342 6.96 14.23 20.93
CA GLU A 342 8.21 14.11 21.69
C GLU A 342 7.92 13.49 23.07
N ARG A 343 8.80 12.58 23.54
CA ARG A 343 8.68 12.07 24.90
C ARG A 343 8.82 13.23 25.89
N PRO A 344 7.92 13.38 26.88
CA PRO A 344 8.08 14.34 27.95
C PRO A 344 9.47 14.25 28.58
N ILE A 345 10.20 15.37 28.60
CA ILE A 345 11.49 15.45 29.28
C ILE A 345 11.22 15.38 30.77
N GLU A 346 11.38 14.19 31.35
CA GLU A 346 11.47 14.03 32.81
C GLU A 346 12.52 15.00 33.32
N LYS A 347 12.08 15.98 34.12
CA LYS A 347 12.99 16.85 34.85
C LYS A 347 13.68 15.99 35.90
N VAL A 348 14.82 15.40 35.51
CA VAL A 348 15.77 14.77 36.43
C VAL A 348 15.90 15.72 37.63
N PRO A 349 15.53 15.28 38.85
CA PRO A 349 15.65 16.16 40.01
C PRO A 349 17.06 16.69 40.09
N GLU A 350 17.23 18.00 40.32
CA GLU A 350 18.57 18.55 40.56
C GLU A 350 19.22 17.69 41.63
N LEU A 351 20.36 17.07 41.31
CA LEU A 351 21.11 16.25 42.24
C LEU A 351 21.38 17.10 43.47
N THR A 352 20.64 16.84 44.55
CA THR A 352 20.85 17.47 45.85
C THR A 352 22.32 17.27 46.17
N LYS A 353 23.06 18.39 46.22
CA LYS A 353 24.54 18.40 46.20
C LYS A 353 25.04 17.30 47.13
N PRO A 354 25.92 16.40 46.67
CA PRO A 354 26.29 15.22 47.45
C PRO A 354 26.83 15.69 48.80
N ILE A 355 26.07 15.37 49.85
CA ILE A 355 26.28 15.87 51.21
C ILE A 355 27.74 15.64 51.55
N THR A 356 28.46 16.73 51.77
CA THR A 356 29.92 16.71 51.81
C THR A 356 30.35 15.82 52.98
N PRO A 357 31.47 15.06 52.93
CA PRO A 357 31.91 14.31 54.11
C PRO A 357 32.14 15.17 55.36
N ALA A 358 32.36 16.48 55.19
CA ALA A 358 32.35 17.45 56.29
C ALA A 358 30.95 17.68 56.90
N GLU A 359 29.91 17.68 56.08
CA GLU A 359 28.48 17.92 56.39
C GLU A 359 27.79 16.64 56.92
N LEU A 360 28.40 15.47 56.68
CA LEU A 360 28.13 14.19 57.36
C LEU A 360 28.96 13.97 58.64
N LEU A 361 30.02 14.76 58.85
CA LEU A 361 30.88 14.74 60.04
C LEU A 361 30.70 15.97 60.95
N GLU A 362 29.85 16.91 60.54
CA GLU A 362 29.05 17.75 61.43
C GLU A 362 28.19 16.81 62.28
N GLN A 363 28.81 16.33 63.37
CA GLN A 363 28.06 16.11 64.60
C GLN A 363 27.24 17.39 64.80
N PRO A 364 25.91 17.31 65.00
CA PRO A 364 25.16 18.50 65.35
C PRO A 364 25.86 19.08 66.57
N GLU A 365 26.34 20.33 66.49
CA GLU A 365 26.84 21.02 67.67
C GLU A 365 25.75 20.86 68.73
N PRO A 366 26.11 20.44 69.97
CA PRO A 366 25.12 20.23 71.00
C PRO A 366 24.42 21.56 71.18
N VAL A 367 23.17 21.66 70.70
CA VAL A 367 22.44 22.91 70.63
C VAL A 367 22.30 23.39 72.07
N GLU A 368 23.19 24.30 72.47
CA GLU A 368 23.01 25.07 73.69
C GLU A 368 21.63 25.67 73.52
N PRO A 369 20.65 25.29 74.38
CA PRO A 369 19.31 25.77 74.18
C PRO A 369 19.40 27.28 74.27
N GLU A 370 19.03 27.97 73.18
CA GLU A 370 18.96 29.44 73.17
C GLU A 370 17.93 29.82 74.22
N THR A 371 18.44 30.01 75.42
CA THR A 371 17.70 30.30 76.63
C THR A 371 17.39 31.77 76.54
N SER A 372 16.42 32.06 75.67
CA SER A 372 15.99 33.42 75.35
C SER A 372 15.89 34.21 76.66
N PRO A 373 16.36 35.47 76.69
CA PRO A 373 16.33 36.25 77.94
C PRO A 373 14.92 36.31 78.53
N VAL A 374 13.88 36.17 77.69
CA VAL A 374 12.49 35.92 78.09
C VAL A 374 12.32 34.65 78.92
N LEU A 375 12.76 33.46 78.46
CA LEU A 375 12.68 32.21 79.21
C LEU A 375 13.40 32.28 80.56
N ILE A 376 14.63 32.83 80.61
CA ILE A 376 15.39 32.96 81.86
C ILE A 376 14.64 33.87 82.84
N VAL A 377 14.18 35.04 82.38
CA VAL A 377 13.38 35.97 83.19
C VAL A 377 12.06 35.33 83.64
N THR A 378 11.38 34.57 82.78
CA THR A 378 10.14 33.85 83.16
C THR A 378 10.40 32.83 84.27
N ILE A 379 11.46 32.03 84.17
CA ILE A 379 11.80 31.04 85.21
C ILE A 379 12.14 31.72 86.54
N VAL A 380 12.91 32.81 86.52
CA VAL A 380 13.26 33.59 87.73
C VAL A 380 12.03 34.26 88.35
N VAL A 381 11.14 34.84 87.54
CA VAL A 381 9.90 35.47 88.01
C VAL A 381 8.93 34.43 88.60
N VAL A 382 8.74 33.29 87.93
CA VAL A 382 7.90 32.19 88.43
C VAL A 382 8.48 31.60 89.71
N GLY A 383 9.81 31.36 89.77
CA GLY A 383 10.48 30.86 90.97
C GLY A 383 10.33 31.79 92.17
N ASN A 384 10.55 33.09 91.98
CA ASN A 384 10.37 34.10 93.04
C ASN A 384 8.91 34.24 93.49
N LEU A 385 7.94 34.14 92.56
CA LEU A 385 6.52 34.08 92.91
C LEU A 385 6.16 32.82 93.71
N LEU A 386 6.76 31.67 93.38
CA LEU A 386 6.55 30.42 94.10
C LEU A 386 7.14 30.49 95.53
N VAL A 387 8.33 31.08 95.69
CA VAL A 387 8.93 31.35 97.01
C VAL A 387 8.09 32.34 97.82
N LEU A 388 7.57 33.42 97.21
CA LEU A 388 6.66 34.36 97.87
C LEU A 388 5.33 33.69 98.26
N LEU A 389 4.78 32.83 97.42
CA LEU A 389 3.55 32.09 97.70
C LEU A 389 3.76 31.10 98.85
N LEU A 390 4.85 30.33 98.84
CA LEU A 390 5.23 29.43 99.95
C LEU A 390 5.50 30.20 101.25
N GLY A 391 6.18 31.34 101.19
CA GLY A 391 6.41 32.21 102.34
C GLY A 391 5.11 32.78 102.91
N TRP A 392 4.19 33.23 102.06
CA TRP A 392 2.86 33.69 102.44
C TRP A 392 2.01 32.56 103.05
N LEU A 393 2.08 31.35 102.48
CA LEU A 393 1.36 30.17 102.95
C LEU A 393 1.91 29.71 104.31
N ALA A 394 3.24 29.73 104.49
CA ALA A 394 3.90 29.49 105.77
C ALA A 394 3.50 30.53 106.83
N ILE A 395 3.54 31.83 106.53
CA ILE A 395 3.09 32.90 107.44
C ILE A 395 1.60 32.71 107.80
N ARG A 396 0.75 32.36 106.82
CA ARG A 396 -0.69 32.16 107.02
C ARG A 396 -1.01 30.92 107.87
N VAL A 397 -0.20 29.86 107.79
CA VAL A 397 -0.36 28.64 108.60
C VAL A 397 0.27 28.81 109.99
N PHE A 398 1.53 29.23 110.09
CA PHE A 398 2.30 29.26 111.33
C PHE A 398 2.11 30.51 112.19
N VAL A 399 1.84 31.68 111.59
CA VAL A 399 1.73 32.96 112.33
C VAL A 399 0.28 33.38 112.54
N GLN A 400 -0.63 33.04 111.61
CA GLN A 400 -2.02 33.51 111.65
C GLN A 400 -3.05 32.49 112.15
N ASN A 401 -2.67 31.24 112.43
CA ASN A 401 -3.52 30.17 113.00
C ASN A 401 -4.94 30.06 112.37
N LYS A 402 -5.02 30.20 111.03
CA LYS A 402 -6.28 30.13 110.28
C LYS A 402 -6.23 29.00 109.25
N PRO A 403 -7.07 27.96 109.36
CA PRO A 403 -7.04 26.82 108.45
C PRO A 403 -7.43 27.24 107.02
N LEU A 404 -6.71 26.69 106.04
CA LEU A 404 -6.97 26.89 104.62
C LEU A 404 -8.18 26.07 104.18
N LYS A 405 -9.35 26.71 104.08
CA LYS A 405 -10.56 26.11 103.49
C LYS A 405 -10.44 26.07 101.96
N PHE A 406 -9.81 25.03 101.43
CA PHE A 406 -9.90 24.71 100.00
C PHE A 406 -11.18 23.92 99.71
N SER A 407 -12.18 24.60 99.15
CA SER A 407 -13.36 23.96 98.57
C SER A 407 -13.20 23.85 97.05
N ILE A 408 -12.70 22.70 96.57
CA ILE A 408 -12.66 22.37 95.14
C ILE A 408 -13.95 21.61 94.81
N PRO A 409 -14.89 22.18 94.01
CA PRO A 409 -16.06 21.44 93.58
C PRO A 409 -15.68 20.46 92.45
N LEU A 410 -15.84 19.16 92.69
CA LEU A 410 -15.83 18.16 91.61
C LEU A 410 -17.21 18.12 90.95
N PRO A 411 -17.34 18.35 89.63
CA PRO A 411 -18.52 17.96 88.88
C PRO A 411 -18.46 16.46 88.56
N THR A 412 -19.20 15.65 89.30
CA THR A 412 -19.29 14.19 89.08
C THR A 412 -20.41 13.85 88.10
N SER A 413 -20.08 13.38 86.89
CA SER A 413 -21.01 12.60 86.06
C SER A 413 -20.28 11.74 85.02
N LEU A 414 -20.30 10.42 85.20
CA LEU A 414 -19.84 9.43 84.21
C LEU A 414 -20.89 8.32 84.04
N PRO A 415 -21.37 8.11 82.80
CA PRO A 415 -21.89 6.83 82.30
C PRO A 415 -21.03 6.32 81.11
N PHE A 416 -20.88 5.03 80.82
CA PHE A 416 -21.25 3.84 81.60
C PHE A 416 -20.35 2.64 81.25
N LEU A 417 -19.51 2.23 82.20
CA LEU A 417 -19.30 0.85 82.65
C LEU A 417 -19.67 -0.33 81.70
N LYS A 418 -18.64 -1.05 81.21
CA LYS A 418 -18.66 -2.54 81.20
C LYS A 418 -17.25 -3.10 81.43
N LYS A 419 -17.18 -4.28 82.08
CA LYS A 419 -15.99 -4.79 82.79
C LYS A 419 -15.95 -6.32 82.85
N LYS A 420 -14.78 -6.90 82.55
CA LYS A 420 -14.19 -8.19 83.03
C LYS A 420 -12.82 -8.36 82.32
N SER A 421 -11.67 -8.77 82.87
CA SER A 421 -11.26 -9.59 84.05
C SER A 421 -11.64 -11.08 83.97
N LYS A 422 -10.78 -12.05 84.28
CA LYS A 422 -9.53 -12.05 85.09
C LYS A 422 -8.61 -13.24 84.70
N ASP A 423 -7.29 -13.03 84.76
CA ASP A 423 -6.08 -13.83 85.10
C ASP A 423 -6.09 -15.40 85.16
N GLU A 424 -4.86 -15.96 85.20
CA GLU A 424 -4.42 -17.32 85.62
C GLU A 424 -4.71 -18.52 84.66
N ASP A 425 -3.87 -19.55 84.49
CA ASP A 425 -2.39 -19.74 84.52
C ASP A 425 -2.04 -21.19 84.02
N ASP A 426 -0.75 -21.58 83.92
CA ASP A 426 -0.22 -22.97 83.77
C ASP A 426 -0.57 -23.75 82.45
N GLU A 427 0.11 -24.82 81.96
CA GLU A 427 1.45 -25.48 82.06
C GLU A 427 1.53 -26.41 80.79
N LEU A 428 2.64 -26.92 80.21
CA LEU A 428 4.10 -26.71 80.25
C LEU A 428 4.74 -27.40 78.98
N VAL A 429 6.07 -27.32 78.79
CA VAL A 429 7.00 -28.32 78.15
C VAL A 429 6.66 -28.85 76.73
N VAL A 430 7.39 -28.48 75.65
CA VAL A 430 8.77 -28.85 75.22
C VAL A 430 8.88 -30.19 74.47
N GLY A 431 9.66 -30.21 73.36
CA GLY A 431 10.10 -31.44 72.68
C GLY A 431 10.72 -31.23 71.28
N GLU A 432 12.05 -31.28 71.18
CA GLU A 432 12.77 -31.70 69.97
C GLU A 432 12.51 -33.23 69.76
N GLU A 433 12.61 -33.87 68.58
CA GLU A 433 13.70 -33.90 67.60
C GLU A 433 13.27 -34.48 66.23
N ASN A 434 14.06 -34.15 65.19
CA ASN A 434 14.54 -34.94 64.04
C ASN A 434 13.76 -36.13 63.41
N SER A 435 13.96 -36.28 62.08
CA SER A 435 13.80 -37.47 61.22
C SER A 435 12.36 -37.91 60.85
N ALA A 436 12.07 -38.52 59.68
CA ALA A 436 12.76 -38.58 58.37
C ALA A 436 11.79 -39.12 57.27
N GLU A 437 12.21 -39.02 56.00
CA GLU A 437 11.82 -39.83 54.83
C GLU A 437 10.33 -40.16 54.49
N GLY A 438 9.93 -39.78 53.26
CA GLY A 438 9.45 -40.76 52.27
C GLY A 438 7.95 -40.80 51.88
N GLY A 439 7.69 -41.02 50.59
CA GLY A 439 6.35 -41.28 50.00
C GLY A 439 5.60 -40.00 49.58
N ASP A 440 5.53 -39.53 48.34
CA ASP A 440 5.35 -40.13 46.99
C ASP A 440 3.87 -40.20 46.53
N SER A 441 3.66 -40.24 45.21
CA SER A 441 2.42 -40.22 44.41
C SER A 441 1.66 -38.89 44.25
N ASP A 442 0.97 -38.62 43.12
CA ASP A 442 1.22 -38.96 41.70
C ASP A 442 0.31 -38.09 40.80
N SER A 443 0.67 -37.91 39.53
CA SER A 443 -0.13 -37.39 38.40
C SER A 443 -0.60 -35.90 38.45
N GLY A 444 -0.65 -35.19 37.31
CA GLY A 444 -0.21 -35.60 35.97
C GLY A 444 -0.32 -34.52 34.89
N ASP A 445 0.30 -34.83 33.75
CA ASP A 445 0.06 -34.33 32.39
C ASP A 445 -0.01 -32.81 32.12
N VAL A 446 1.14 -32.26 31.73
CA VAL A 446 1.22 -31.14 30.76
C VAL A 446 1.70 -31.70 29.42
N LEU A 447 0.83 -31.68 28.40
CA LEU A 447 1.20 -32.09 27.04
C LEU A 447 2.20 -31.12 26.44
N ASN A 448 3.38 -31.63 26.06
CA ASN A 448 4.43 -30.86 25.41
C ASN A 448 4.79 -31.53 24.08
N LEU A 449 4.23 -31.03 22.98
CA LEU A 449 4.51 -31.52 21.63
C LEU A 449 5.68 -30.74 21.02
N SER A 450 6.77 -31.45 20.74
CA SER A 450 7.85 -30.92 19.91
C SER A 450 7.51 -31.05 18.43
N MET A 451 8.09 -30.18 17.60
CA MET A 451 8.93 -30.68 16.53
C MET A 451 9.97 -29.65 16.09
N SER A 452 11.22 -30.08 16.10
CA SER A 452 12.31 -29.52 15.31
C SER A 452 12.60 -30.47 14.16
N ASP A 453 12.88 -29.96 12.96
CA ASP A 453 13.96 -30.54 12.15
C ASP A 453 14.44 -29.58 11.04
N ASP A 454 15.65 -29.05 11.26
CA ASP A 454 16.85 -29.33 10.47
C ASP A 454 16.84 -29.29 8.92
N LYS A 455 17.81 -28.51 8.39
CA LYS A 455 18.45 -28.58 7.05
C LYS A 455 17.59 -28.49 5.76
N ARG A 456 17.86 -27.42 5.00
CA ARG A 456 18.82 -27.57 3.89
C ARG A 456 19.70 -26.34 3.67
#